data_AF-A0A351KGY6-F1
#
_entry.id   AF-A0A351KGY6-F1
#
_cell.length_a   1.000
_cell.length_b   1.000
_cell.length_c   1.000
_cell.angle_alpha   90.00
_cell.angle_beta   90.00
_cell.angle_gamma   90.00
#
_symmetry.space_group_name_H-M   'P 1'
#
loop_
_entity.id
_entity.type
_entity.pdbx_description
1 polymer ?
#
loop_
_entity_poly.entity_id
_entity_poly.type
_entity_poly.pdbx_seq_one_letter_code
_entity_poly.pdbx_strand_id
1 'polypeptide(L)'
;MDMSQYLDMFIEESDENLQNLNEWILELEKNPDDKETINSIFRAAHTLKGMSASMGFNDIAELTHKMEDILDEFRNDKLKVNSEVITVLFKCLDTLEKMVDGVRDGSSEKTDISGITKMLD
;
A
#
# COMPACT_ATOMS: atom_id res chain seq x y z
N MET A 1 9.10 26.87 3.78
CA MET A 1 8.76 25.76 2.87
C MET A 1 7.25 25.71 2.82
N ASP A 2 6.67 25.75 1.63
CA ASP A 2 5.24 25.82 1.43
C ASP A 2 4.62 24.44 1.62
N MET A 3 3.48 24.34 2.30
CA MET A 3 2.82 23.06 2.56
C MET A 3 2.37 22.41 1.23
N SER A 4 2.05 23.23 0.22
CA SER A 4 1.75 22.78 -1.13
C SER A 4 2.89 21.99 -1.78
N GLN A 5 4.15 22.40 -1.60
CA GLN A 5 5.28 21.71 -2.21
C GLN A 5 5.51 20.33 -1.61
N TYR A 6 5.28 20.18 -0.30
CA TYR A 6 5.33 18.87 0.33
C TYR A 6 4.19 17.97 -0.15
N LEU A 7 2.99 18.52 -0.29
CA LEU A 7 1.83 17.79 -0.78
C LEU A 7 2.06 17.28 -2.20
N ASP A 8 2.55 18.13 -3.10
CA ASP A 8 2.85 17.75 -4.49
C ASP A 8 3.88 16.60 -4.54
N MET A 9 4.96 16.71 -3.75
CA MET A 9 5.98 15.67 -3.65
C MET A 9 5.42 14.36 -3.06
N PHE A 10 4.57 14.45 -2.05
CA PHE A 10 3.90 13.27 -1.49
C PHE A 10 3.04 12.56 -2.53
N ILE A 11 2.27 13.31 -3.32
CA ILE A 11 1.41 12.76 -4.35
C ILE A 11 2.24 12.09 -5.45
N GLU A 12 3.28 12.76 -5.94
CA GLU A 12 4.18 12.23 -6.98
C GLU A 12 4.86 10.93 -6.53
N GLU A 13 5.47 10.92 -5.34
CA GLU A 13 6.10 9.73 -4.77
C GLU A 13 5.08 8.62 -4.48
N SER A 14 3.86 8.98 -4.07
CA SER A 14 2.81 8.01 -3.81
C SER A 14 2.36 7.33 -5.11
N ASP A 15 2.13 8.09 -6.18
CA ASP A 15 1.75 7.55 -7.49
C ASP A 15 2.82 6.58 -8.02
N GLU A 16 4.10 6.94 -7.90
CA GLU A 16 5.21 6.07 -8.32
C GLU A 16 5.24 4.77 -7.51
N ASN A 17 5.08 4.84 -6.18
CA ASN A 17 5.05 3.64 -5.34
C ASN A 17 3.81 2.78 -5.62
N LEU A 18 2.65 3.37 -5.88
CA LEU A 18 1.41 2.64 -6.20
C LEU A 18 1.53 1.95 -7.56
N GLN A 19 2.08 2.61 -8.57
CA GLN A 19 2.35 1.99 -9.86
C GLN A 19 3.29 0.78 -9.72
N ASN A 20 4.39 0.94 -8.98
CA ASN A 20 5.32 -0.15 -8.73
C ASN A 20 4.66 -1.32 -7.97
N LEU A 21 3.84 -1.01 -6.95
CA LEU A 21 3.07 -2.02 -6.22
C LEU A 21 2.16 -2.82 -7.16
N ASN A 22 1.46 -2.16 -8.08
CA ASN A 22 0.61 -2.83 -9.06
C ASN A 22 1.40 -3.84 -9.91
N GLU A 23 2.52 -3.41 -10.48
CA GLU A 23 3.38 -4.25 -11.31
C GLU A 23 3.92 -5.46 -10.53
N TRP A 24 4.37 -5.24 -9.30
CA TRP A 24 4.90 -6.31 -8.46
C TRP A 24 3.83 -7.27 -7.94
N ILE A 25 2.62 -6.79 -7.60
CA ILE A 25 1.52 -7.69 -7.21
C ILE A 25 1.11 -8.58 -8.39
N LEU A 26 1.07 -8.04 -9.62
CA LEU A 26 0.84 -8.82 -10.84
C LEU A 26 1.95 -9.86 -11.10
N GLU A 27 3.19 -9.52 -10.81
CA GLU A 27 4.31 -10.47 -10.94
C GLU A 27 4.22 -11.56 -9.86
N LEU A 28 3.88 -11.18 -8.62
CA LEU A 28 3.69 -12.10 -7.52
C LEU A 28 2.53 -13.08 -7.77
N GLU A 29 1.47 -12.64 -8.46
CA GLU A 29 0.37 -13.52 -8.87
C GLU A 29 0.86 -14.65 -9.79
N LYS A 30 1.80 -14.35 -10.70
CA LYS A 30 2.39 -15.33 -11.62
C LYS A 30 3.44 -16.19 -10.94
N ASN A 31 4.22 -15.60 -10.05
CA ASN A 31 5.38 -16.18 -9.38
C ASN A 31 5.28 -16.01 -7.84
N PRO A 32 4.39 -16.76 -7.16
CA PRO A 32 4.07 -16.56 -5.74
C PRO A 32 5.21 -16.86 -4.77
N ASP A 33 6.23 -17.60 -5.22
CA ASP A 33 7.42 -17.95 -4.42
C ASP A 33 8.57 -16.96 -4.63
N ASP A 34 8.40 -15.91 -5.45
CA ASP A 34 9.45 -14.93 -5.71
C ASP A 34 9.63 -13.96 -4.53
N LYS A 35 10.61 -14.29 -3.68
CA LYS A 35 10.99 -13.49 -2.52
C LYS A 35 11.50 -12.11 -2.89
N GLU A 36 12.10 -11.90 -4.06
CA GLU A 36 12.55 -10.56 -4.45
C GLU A 36 11.35 -9.66 -4.69
N THR A 37 10.34 -10.13 -5.41
CA THR A 37 9.07 -9.41 -5.61
C THR A 37 8.37 -9.11 -4.28
N ILE A 38 8.27 -10.08 -3.36
CA ILE A 38 7.68 -9.84 -2.02
C ILE A 38 8.43 -8.74 -1.26
N ASN A 39 9.78 -8.76 -1.30
CA ASN A 39 10.60 -7.74 -0.65
C ASN A 39 10.40 -6.34 -1.27
N SER A 40 10.21 -6.26 -2.60
CA SER A 40 9.95 -5.00 -3.30
C SER A 40 8.60 -4.41 -2.88
N ILE A 41 7.54 -5.22 -2.85
CA ILE A 41 6.20 -4.81 -2.39
C ILE A 41 6.28 -4.32 -0.93
N PHE A 42 6.95 -5.07 -0.05
CA PHE A 42 7.12 -4.69 1.35
C PHE A 42 7.80 -3.32 1.50
N ARG A 43 8.85 -3.04 0.70
CA ARG A 43 9.56 -1.76 0.76
C ARG A 43 8.71 -0.60 0.28
N ALA A 44 7.94 -0.75 -0.80
CA ALA A 44 7.03 0.31 -1.23
C ALA A 44 5.93 0.59 -0.21
N ALA A 45 5.33 -0.46 0.39
CA ALA A 45 4.37 -0.31 1.47
C ALA A 45 4.99 0.44 2.68
N HIS A 46 6.22 0.09 3.07
CA HIS A 46 6.96 0.77 4.13
C HIS A 46 7.20 2.26 3.84
N THR A 47 7.61 2.57 2.61
CA THR A 47 7.85 3.95 2.18
C THR A 47 6.55 4.76 2.20
N LEU A 48 5.46 4.24 1.61
CA LEU A 48 4.15 4.87 1.63
C LEU A 48 3.64 5.10 3.06
N LYS A 49 3.84 4.15 3.97
CA LYS A 49 3.52 4.31 5.40
C LYS A 49 4.26 5.48 6.01
N GLY A 50 5.58 5.54 5.82
CA GLY A 50 6.43 6.59 6.38
C GLY A 50 6.07 7.98 5.87
N MET A 51 5.82 8.10 4.56
CA MET A 51 5.39 9.36 3.93
C MET A 51 4.01 9.79 4.45
N SER A 52 3.05 8.88 4.46
CA SER A 52 1.67 9.16 4.88
C SER A 52 1.59 9.53 6.36
N ALA A 53 2.32 8.84 7.22
CA ALA A 53 2.39 9.16 8.65
C ALA A 53 3.01 10.54 8.90
N SER A 54 4.05 10.90 8.13
CA SER A 54 4.70 12.23 8.22
C SER A 54 3.77 13.36 7.80
N MET A 55 2.89 13.10 6.83
CA MET A 55 1.86 14.04 6.38
C MET A 55 0.60 14.07 7.26
N GLY A 56 0.45 13.10 8.17
CA GLY A 56 -0.74 12.95 9.02
C GLY A 56 -1.92 12.22 8.35
N PHE A 57 -1.69 11.56 7.21
CA PHE A 57 -2.67 10.72 6.52
C PHE A 57 -2.72 9.33 7.19
N ASN A 58 -3.34 9.30 8.37
CA ASN A 58 -3.34 8.11 9.24
C ASN A 58 -3.99 6.88 8.60
N ASP A 59 -5.07 7.06 7.82
CA ASP A 59 -5.77 5.94 7.20
C ASP A 59 -4.90 5.23 6.13
N ILE A 60 -4.12 6.00 5.36
CA ILE A 60 -3.14 5.46 4.39
C ILE A 60 -2.02 4.75 5.16
N ALA A 61 -1.53 5.35 6.25
CA ALA A 61 -0.49 4.75 7.08
C ALA A 61 -0.95 3.43 7.75
N GLU A 62 -2.21 3.34 8.17
CA GLU A 62 -2.78 2.13 8.78
C GLU A 62 -2.93 1.01 7.75
N LEU A 63 -3.47 1.31 6.57
CA LEU A 63 -3.65 0.32 5.51
C LEU A 63 -2.30 -0.23 5.02
N THR A 64 -1.32 0.65 4.79
CA THR A 64 0.04 0.24 4.39
C THR A 64 0.74 -0.58 5.47
N HIS A 65 0.54 -0.25 6.75
CA HIS A 65 1.05 -1.05 7.87
C HIS A 65 0.45 -2.47 7.88
N LYS A 66 -0.86 -2.60 7.67
CA LYS A 66 -1.49 -3.93 7.58
C LYS A 66 -1.00 -4.74 6.38
N MET A 67 -0.69 -4.08 5.26
CA MET A 67 -0.03 -4.74 4.14
C MET A 67 1.38 -5.23 4.51
N GLU A 68 2.17 -4.44 5.25
CA GLU A 68 3.48 -4.88 5.71
C GLU A 68 3.41 -6.11 6.61
N ASP A 69 2.45 -6.16 7.54
CA ASP A 69 2.28 -7.29 8.45
C ASP A 69 2.10 -8.61 7.67
N ILE A 70 1.19 -8.63 6.68
CA ILE A 70 0.95 -9.85 5.89
C ILE A 70 2.12 -10.18 4.97
N LEU A 71 2.79 -9.17 4.41
CA LEU A 71 3.97 -9.35 3.58
C LEU A 71 5.15 -9.89 4.39
N ASP A 72 5.32 -9.48 5.65
CA ASP A 72 6.35 -10.00 6.54
C ASP A 72 6.15 -11.49 6.84
N GLU A 73 4.90 -11.95 6.98
CA GLU A 73 4.58 -13.36 7.14
C GLU A 73 4.97 -14.20 5.91
N PHE A 74 4.81 -13.67 4.68
CA PHE A 74 5.30 -14.33 3.47
C PHE A 74 6.83 -14.33 3.37
N ARG A 75 7.48 -13.21 3.73
CA ARG A 75 8.95 -13.10 3.70
C ARG A 75 9.63 -14.10 4.63
N ASN A 76 9.00 -14.37 5.77
CA ASN A 76 9.47 -15.31 6.79
C ASN A 76 9.01 -16.76 6.55
N ASP A 77 8.44 -17.07 5.37
CA ASP A 77 7.91 -18.39 5.01
C ASP A 77 6.84 -18.95 5.99
N LYS A 78 6.19 -18.07 6.78
CA LYS A 78 5.15 -18.47 7.73
C LYS A 78 3.81 -18.71 7.03
N LEU A 79 3.57 -17.97 5.96
CA LEU A 79 2.43 -18.14 5.06
C LEU A 79 2.91 -18.35 3.62
N LYS A 80 2.04 -18.93 2.79
CA LYS A 80 2.26 -19.02 1.33
C LYS A 80 1.33 -18.07 0.62
N VAL A 81 1.86 -17.38 -0.39
CA VAL A 81 1.04 -16.54 -1.27
C VAL A 81 0.04 -17.43 -2.01
N ASN A 82 -1.21 -16.99 -2.05
CA ASN A 82 -2.29 -17.64 -2.77
C ASN A 82 -3.18 -16.57 -3.43
N SER A 83 -4.11 -17.00 -4.29
CA SER A 83 -4.97 -16.07 -5.04
C SER A 83 -5.87 -15.20 -4.15
N GLU A 84 -6.23 -15.67 -2.95
CA GLU A 84 -7.03 -14.90 -2.00
C GLU A 84 -6.23 -13.70 -1.47
N VAL A 85 -4.99 -13.93 -1.06
CA VAL A 85 -4.04 -12.88 -0.63
C VAL A 85 -3.79 -11.88 -1.76
N ILE A 86 -3.53 -12.36 -2.98
CA ILE A 86 -3.33 -11.48 -4.15
C ILE A 86 -4.55 -10.58 -4.36
N THR A 87 -5.76 -11.15 -4.27
CA THR A 87 -7.00 -10.38 -4.37
C THR A 87 -7.11 -9.31 -3.27
N VAL A 88 -6.69 -9.64 -2.05
CA VAL A 88 -6.67 -8.67 -0.94
C VAL A 88 -5.64 -7.57 -1.20
N LEU A 89 -4.44 -7.90 -1.67
CA LEU A 89 -3.39 -6.92 -1.99
C LEU A 89 -3.85 -5.94 -3.09
N PHE A 90 -4.53 -6.41 -4.14
CA PHE A 90 -5.14 -5.53 -5.14
C PHE A 90 -6.23 -4.64 -4.55
N LYS A 91 -7.08 -5.16 -3.66
CA LYS A 91 -8.09 -4.31 -2.98
C LYS A 91 -7.44 -3.23 -2.12
N CYS A 92 -6.32 -3.54 -1.46
CA CYS A 92 -5.55 -2.55 -0.72
C CYS A 92 -5.00 -1.48 -1.67
N LEU A 93 -4.37 -1.89 -2.79
CA LEU A 93 -3.86 -0.99 -3.81
C LEU A 93 -4.96 -0.04 -4.34
N ASP A 94 -6.10 -0.58 -4.79
CA ASP A 94 -7.24 0.20 -5.28
C ASP A 94 -7.74 1.23 -4.24
N THR A 95 -7.60 0.90 -2.96
CA THR A 95 -8.03 1.75 -1.86
C THR A 95 -7.00 2.84 -1.57
N LEU A 96 -5.71 2.50 -1.61
CA LEU A 96 -4.63 3.48 -1.48
C LEU A 96 -4.67 4.51 -2.62
N GLU A 97 -4.90 4.07 -3.86
CA GLU A 97 -5.07 4.96 -5.02
C GLU A 97 -6.21 5.96 -4.77
N LYS A 98 -7.39 5.48 -4.37
CA LYS A 98 -8.53 6.35 -4.04
C LYS A 98 -8.23 7.34 -2.92
N MET A 99 -7.47 6.93 -1.92
CA MET A 99 -7.08 7.82 -0.81
C MET A 99 -6.11 8.90 -1.28
N VAL A 100 -5.13 8.55 -2.10
CA VAL A 100 -4.16 9.51 -2.68
C VAL A 100 -4.87 10.48 -3.62
N ASP A 101 -5.81 10.01 -4.43
CA ASP A 101 -6.67 10.87 -5.25
C ASP A 101 -7.53 11.81 -4.40
N GLY A 102 -8.09 11.30 -3.30
CA GLY A 102 -8.82 12.12 -2.33
C GLY A 102 -7.95 13.23 -1.73
N VAL A 103 -6.69 12.92 -1.41
CA VAL A 103 -5.70 13.90 -0.94
C VAL A 103 -5.41 14.96 -2.02
N ARG A 104 -5.23 14.54 -3.28
CA ARG A 104 -5.00 15.43 -4.44
C ARG A 104 -6.14 16.42 -4.63
N ASP A 105 -7.38 15.95 -4.51
CA ASP A 105 -8.59 16.78 -4.69
C ASP A 105 -8.91 17.64 -3.46
N GLY A 106 -8.17 17.49 -2.36
CA GLY A 106 -8.47 18.14 -1.08
C GLY A 106 -9.75 17.63 -0.43
N SER A 107 -10.19 16.43 -0.82
CA SER A 107 -11.39 15.79 -0.30
C SER A 107 -11.14 15.26 1.11
N SER A 108 -12.07 15.54 2.02
CA SER A 108 -12.06 15.02 3.39
C SER A 108 -12.86 13.72 3.54
N GLU A 109 -13.22 13.10 2.41
CA GLU A 109 -13.97 11.84 2.43
C GLU A 109 -13.10 10.74 3.05
N LYS A 110 -13.53 10.29 4.23
CA LYS A 110 -12.93 9.14 4.88
C LYS A 110 -13.29 7.89 4.08
N THR A 111 -12.27 7.28 3.47
CA THR A 111 -12.43 5.97 2.86
C THR A 111 -12.50 4.94 3.98
N ASP A 112 -13.61 4.20 4.07
CA ASP A 112 -13.77 3.17 5.09
C ASP A 112 -12.85 1.97 4.80
N ILE A 113 -11.74 1.90 5.54
CA ILE A 113 -10.78 0.80 5.47
C ILE A 113 -11.11 -0.35 6.39
N SER A 114 -12.10 -0.22 7.28
CA SER A 114 -12.43 -1.21 8.31
C SER A 114 -12.75 -2.59 7.74
N GLY A 115 -13.33 -2.63 6.54
CA GLY A 115 -13.62 -3.86 5.83
C GLY A 115 -12.37 -4.55 5.29
N ILE A 116 -11.40 -3.77 4.81
CA ILE A 116 -10.18 -4.26 4.16
C ILE A 116 -9.13 -4.65 5.20
N THR A 117 -8.95 -3.85 6.25
CA THR A 117 -8.03 -4.18 7.34
C THR A 117 -8.37 -5.51 8.02
N LYS A 118 -9.66 -5.84 8.15
CA LYS A 118 -10.12 -7.14 8.64
C LYS A 118 -9.83 -8.32 7.70
N MET A 119 -9.61 -8.08 6.41
CA MET A 119 -9.22 -9.14 5.47
C MET A 119 -7.73 -9.47 5.57
N LEU A 120 -6.95 -8.62 6.25
CA LEU A 120 -5.51 -8.75 6.47
C LEU A 120 -5.17 -9.35 7.86
N ASP A 121 -6.18 -9.52 8.73
CA ASP A 121 -6.08 -10.18 10.05
C ASP A 121 -6.37 -11.69 9.95
#